data_AF-A0A0N7JZF2-F1
#
_entry.id   AF-A0A0N7JZF2-F1
#
_cell.length_a   1.000
_cell.length_b   1.000
_cell.length_c   1.000
_cell.angle_alpha   90.00
_cell.angle_beta   90.00
_cell.angle_gamma   90.00
#
_symmetry.space_group_name_H-M   'P 1'
#
loop_
_entity.id
_entity.type
_entity.pdbx_description
1 polymer ?
#
loop_
_entity_poly.entity_id
_entity_poly.type
_entity_poly.pdbx_seq_one_letter_code
_entity_poly.pdbx_strand_id
1 'polypeptide(L)'
;MSSDRGPVVGRRILIALLALAVLVHARLVAVVGSAAPLIAVLDGVVAIAAIAALVLVIRRADGPALLASAVAGGLGVALFLVPGLVVLAQGQTWTAWLDPWAFGALLLDAMVVRIAVFTLRKVDGTPTRT
;
A
#
# COMPACT_ATOMS: atom_id res chain seq x y z
N MET A 1 11.38 -12.26 28.14
CA MET A 1 10.02 -11.70 28.17
C MET A 1 9.96 -10.45 27.27
N SER A 2 9.54 -10.55 26.01
CA SER A 2 9.10 -9.37 25.19
C SER A 2 8.44 -9.70 23.82
N SER A 3 8.19 -10.97 23.49
CA SER A 3 7.74 -11.38 22.14
C SER A 3 6.37 -10.81 21.73
N ASP A 4 5.45 -10.63 22.68
CA ASP A 4 4.04 -10.31 22.40
C ASP A 4 3.80 -8.87 21.92
N ARG A 5 4.76 -7.95 22.08
CA ARG A 5 4.59 -6.55 21.62
C ARG A 5 4.79 -6.40 20.11
N GLY A 6 5.49 -7.33 19.47
CA GLY A 6 5.83 -7.22 18.05
C GLY A 6 4.64 -7.20 17.11
N PRO A 7 3.68 -8.15 17.21
CA PRO A 7 2.48 -8.16 16.36
C PRO A 7 1.60 -6.92 16.56
N VAL A 8 1.51 -6.42 17.80
CA VAL A 8 0.71 -5.23 18.13
C VAL A 8 1.32 -3.97 17.52
N VAL A 9 2.65 -3.81 17.58
CA VAL A 9 3.34 -2.66 16.97
C VAL A 9 3.26 -2.71 15.44
N GLY A 10 3.48 -3.89 14.84
CA GLY A 10 3.36 -4.08 13.39
C GLY A 10 1.97 -3.71 12.86
N ARG A 11 0.92 -4.13 13.56
CA ARG A 11 -0.47 -3.77 13.24
C ARG A 11 -0.71 -2.26 13.28
N ARG A 12 -0.23 -1.57 14.31
CA ARG A 12 -0.42 -0.10 14.45
C ARG A 12 0.28 0.67 13.33
N ILE A 13 1.51 0.28 13.00
CA ILE A 13 2.27 0.86 11.91
C ILE A 13 1.53 0.62 10.58
N LEU A 14 1.05 -0.60 10.35
CA LEU A 14 0.31 -0.94 9.13
C LEU A 14 -0.97 -0.12 8.98
N ILE A 15 -1.73 0.08 10.07
CA ILE A 15 -2.92 0.93 10.07
C ILE A 15 -2.56 2.37 9.67
N ALA A 16 -1.50 2.93 10.24
CA ALA A 16 -1.06 4.29 9.91
C ALA A 16 -0.63 4.40 8.44
N LEU A 17 0.14 3.43 7.94
CA LEU A 17 0.57 3.40 6.55
C LEU A 17 -0.61 3.30 5.57
N LEU A 18 -1.56 2.41 5.84
CA LEU A 18 -2.76 2.26 5.01
C LEU A 18 -3.62 3.53 5.02
N ALA A 19 -3.79 4.17 6.19
CA ALA A 19 -4.52 5.43 6.27
C ALA A 19 -3.84 6.53 5.45
N LEU A 20 -2.51 6.63 5.51
CA LEU A 20 -1.74 7.57 4.70
C LEU A 20 -1.83 7.26 3.20
N ALA A 21 -1.75 5.98 2.81
CA ALA A 21 -1.89 5.56 1.42
C ALA A 21 -3.27 5.95 0.86
N VAL A 22 -4.35 5.71 1.62
CA VAL A 22 -5.71 6.15 1.25
C VAL A 22 -5.76 7.66 1.00
N LEU A 23 -5.19 8.45 1.90
CA LEU A 23 -5.19 9.91 1.77
C LEU A 23 -4.41 10.38 0.54
N VAL A 24 -3.24 9.79 0.28
CA VAL A 24 -2.41 10.15 -0.87
C VAL A 24 -3.09 9.78 -2.18
N HIS A 25 -3.62 8.55 -2.31
CA HIS A 25 -4.34 8.17 -3.53
C HIS A 25 -5.61 8.98 -3.73
N ALA A 26 -6.41 9.23 -2.69
CA ALA A 26 -7.59 10.11 -2.79
C ALA A 26 -7.22 11.52 -3.27
N ARG A 27 -6.09 12.06 -2.81
CA ARG A 27 -5.56 13.33 -3.30
C ARG A 27 -5.14 13.24 -4.77
N LEU A 28 -4.45 12.18 -5.19
CA LEU A 28 -4.05 11.97 -6.58
C LEU A 28 -5.27 11.91 -7.50
N VAL A 29 -6.34 11.18 -7.11
CA VAL A 29 -7.62 11.19 -7.83
C VAL A 29 -8.16 12.62 -8.00
N ALA A 30 -8.21 13.39 -6.92
CA ALA A 30 -8.80 14.73 -6.91
C ALA A 30 -8.01 15.75 -7.77
N VAL A 31 -6.69 15.61 -7.87
CA VAL A 31 -5.82 16.56 -8.58
C VAL A 31 -5.52 16.14 -10.02
N VAL A 32 -5.39 14.85 -10.29
CA VAL A 32 -5.04 14.30 -11.61
C VAL A 32 -6.28 14.06 -12.48
N GLY A 33 -7.47 13.97 -11.88
CA GLY A 33 -8.72 13.54 -12.51
C GLY A 33 -9.08 14.18 -13.85
N SER A 34 -8.79 15.46 -14.04
CA SER A 34 -9.09 16.17 -15.31
C SER A 34 -8.00 16.03 -16.37
N ALA A 35 -6.75 15.77 -16.00
CA ALA A 35 -5.60 15.73 -16.91
C ALA A 35 -5.25 14.31 -17.39
N ALA A 36 -5.48 13.30 -16.53
CA ALA A 36 -5.24 11.89 -16.86
C ALA A 36 -6.33 11.00 -16.23
N PRO A 37 -7.52 10.90 -16.87
CA PRO A 37 -8.69 10.26 -16.26
C PRO A 37 -8.47 8.77 -15.98
N LEU A 38 -7.74 8.05 -16.84
CA LEU A 38 -7.44 6.64 -16.61
C LEU A 38 -6.58 6.44 -15.35
N ILE A 39 -5.55 7.27 -15.17
CA ILE A 39 -4.67 7.20 -13.98
C ILE A 39 -5.47 7.51 -12.72
N ALA A 40 -6.32 8.53 -12.76
CA ALA A 40 -7.20 8.85 -11.64
C ALA A 40 -8.19 7.72 -11.30
N VAL A 41 -8.72 7.00 -12.29
CA VAL A 41 -9.55 5.81 -12.03
C VAL A 41 -8.74 4.72 -11.32
N LEU A 42 -7.51 4.46 -11.78
CA LEU A 42 -6.63 3.47 -11.16
C LEU A 42 -6.22 3.86 -9.73
N ASP A 43 -5.89 5.13 -9.48
CA ASP A 43 -5.67 5.65 -8.13
C ASP A 43 -6.90 5.47 -7.24
N GLY A 44 -8.11 5.67 -7.80
CA GLY A 44 -9.36 5.41 -7.10
C GLY A 44 -9.53 3.95 -6.71
N VAL A 45 -9.18 3.01 -7.60
CA VAL A 45 -9.20 1.57 -7.32
C VAL A 45 -8.20 1.22 -6.22
N VAL A 46 -6.98 1.76 -6.26
CA VAL A 46 -5.97 1.53 -5.22
C VAL A 46 -6.43 2.12 -3.88
N ALA A 47 -7.03 3.31 -3.87
CA ALA A 47 -7.61 3.90 -2.65
C ALA A 47 -8.69 3.01 -2.04
N ILE A 48 -9.60 2.45 -2.86
CA ILE A 48 -10.64 1.53 -2.39
C ILE A 48 -10.02 0.24 -1.82
N ALA A 49 -9.02 -0.33 -2.50
CA ALA A 49 -8.30 -1.50 -2.01
C ALA A 49 -7.60 -1.24 -0.67
N ALA A 50 -6.97 -0.08 -0.52
CA ALA A 50 -6.33 0.34 0.72
C ALA A 50 -7.35 0.57 1.84
N ILE A 51 -8.53 1.15 1.57
CA ILE A 51 -9.64 1.28 2.53
C ILE A 51 -10.12 -0.11 2.98
N ALA A 52 -10.33 -1.04 2.04
CA ALA A 52 -10.77 -2.39 2.37
C ALA A 52 -9.74 -3.11 3.26
N ALA A 53 -8.45 -3.04 2.92
CA ALA A 53 -7.37 -3.57 3.73
C ALA A 53 -7.31 -2.91 5.13
N LEU A 54 -7.45 -1.59 5.20
CA LEU A 54 -7.47 -0.84 6.46
C LEU A 54 -8.61 -1.31 7.37
N VAL A 55 -9.83 -1.39 6.83
CA VAL A 55 -11.01 -1.87 7.56
C VAL A 55 -10.81 -3.30 8.04
N LEU A 56 -10.24 -4.17 7.20
CA LEU A 56 -9.91 -5.54 7.58
C LEU A 56 -8.93 -5.55 8.75
N VAL A 57 -7.77 -4.89 8.66
CA VAL A 57 -6.74 -4.88 9.71
C VAL A 57 -7.23 -4.24 11.02
N ILE A 58 -8.11 -3.23 10.95
CA ILE A 58 -8.76 -2.65 12.14
C ILE A 58 -9.69 -3.67 12.80
N ARG A 59 -10.43 -4.47 12.03
CA ARG A 59 -11.36 -5.48 12.57
C ARG A 59 -10.65 -6.74 13.04
N ARG A 60 -9.74 -7.27 12.23
CA ARG A 60 -9.01 -8.51 12.43
C ARG A 60 -7.62 -8.41 11.80
N ALA A 61 -6.57 -8.65 12.58
CA ALA A 61 -5.20 -8.68 12.08
C ALA A 61 -4.72 -10.12 11.88
N ASP A 62 -5.54 -10.90 11.16
CA ASP A 62 -5.24 -12.28 10.81
C ASP A 62 -4.44 -12.37 9.50
N GLY A 63 -3.97 -13.58 9.16
CA GLY A 63 -3.19 -13.82 7.95
C GLY A 63 -3.83 -13.28 6.67
N PRO A 64 -5.14 -13.54 6.42
CA PRO A 64 -5.84 -12.99 5.26
C PRO A 64 -5.89 -11.46 5.20
N ALA A 65 -6.12 -10.77 6.33
CA ALA A 65 -6.10 -9.30 6.36
C ALA A 65 -4.71 -8.72 6.06
N LEU A 66 -3.65 -9.38 6.56
CA LEU A 66 -2.27 -9.00 6.27
C LEU A 66 -1.91 -9.26 4.81
N LEU A 67 -2.33 -10.38 4.24
CA LEU A 67 -2.16 -10.66 2.81
C LEU A 67 -2.89 -9.63 1.94
N ALA A 68 -4.15 -9.30 2.28
CA ALA A 68 -4.91 -8.26 1.58
C ALA A 68 -4.20 -6.91 1.62
N SER A 69 -3.57 -6.56 2.75
CA SER A 69 -2.77 -5.34 2.88
C SER A 69 -1.54 -5.36 1.98
N ALA A 70 -0.82 -6.49 1.93
CA ALA A 70 0.32 -6.64 1.02
C ALA A 70 -0.09 -6.55 -0.45
N VAL A 71 -1.24 -7.12 -0.82
CA VAL A 71 -1.78 -7.02 -2.18
C VAL A 71 -2.16 -5.57 -2.50
N ALA A 72 -2.83 -4.87 -1.59
CA ALA A 72 -3.20 -3.47 -1.79
C ALA A 72 -1.96 -2.56 -2.02
N GLY A 73 -0.93 -2.68 -1.19
CA GLY A 73 0.33 -1.97 -1.41
C GLY A 73 1.04 -2.42 -2.70
N GLY A 74 0.99 -3.71 -3.05
CA GLY A 74 1.56 -4.22 -4.30
C GLY A 74 0.91 -3.60 -5.54
N LEU A 75 -0.41 -3.39 -5.52
CA LEU A 75 -1.14 -2.71 -6.59
C LEU A 75 -0.72 -1.25 -6.72
N GLY A 76 -0.54 -0.52 -5.62
CA GLY A 76 -0.05 0.86 -5.64
C GLY A 76 1.38 0.98 -6.18
N VAL A 77 2.29 0.09 -5.77
CA VAL A 77 3.64 -0.01 -6.35
C VAL A 77 3.58 -0.27 -7.86
N ALA A 78 2.74 -1.22 -8.30
CA ALA A 78 2.59 -1.53 -9.71
C ALA A 78 2.02 -0.35 -10.51
N LEU A 79 1.05 0.38 -9.93
CA LEU A 79 0.45 1.57 -10.53
C LEU A 79 1.49 2.66 -10.81
N PHE A 80 2.50 2.82 -9.96
CA PHE A 80 3.58 3.77 -10.21
C PHE A 80 4.61 3.23 -11.21
N LEU A 81 5.07 1.98 -11.03
CA LEU A 81 6.20 1.44 -11.79
C LEU A 81 5.83 1.04 -13.23
N VAL A 82 4.67 0.40 -13.45
CA VAL A 82 4.30 -0.12 -14.78
C VAL A 82 4.17 0.99 -15.82
N PRO A 83 3.43 2.09 -15.57
CA PRO A 83 3.39 3.21 -16.51
C PRO A 83 4.77 3.83 -16.73
N GLY A 84 5.57 3.99 -15.68
CA GLY A 84 6.93 4.52 -15.78
C GLY A 84 7.83 3.67 -16.70
N LEU A 85 7.79 2.34 -16.56
CA LEU A 85 8.52 1.44 -17.43
C LEU A 85 8.06 1.52 -18.89
N VAL A 86 6.75 1.65 -19.12
CA VAL A 86 6.19 1.82 -20.48
C VAL A 86 6.67 3.14 -21.11
N VAL A 87 6.62 4.24 -20.37
CA VAL A 87 7.09 5.56 -20.83
C VAL A 87 8.58 5.52 -21.16
N LEU A 88 9.39 4.93 -20.29
CA LEU A 88 10.83 4.77 -20.53
C LEU A 88 11.13 3.89 -21.75
N ALA A 89 10.37 2.80 -21.96
CA ALA A 89 10.51 1.93 -23.12
C ALA A 89 10.16 2.65 -24.44
N GLN A 90 9.34 3.69 -24.40
CA GLN A 90 9.02 4.56 -25.52
C GLN A 90 10.06 5.68 -25.75
N GLY A 91 11.16 5.71 -24.98
CA GLY A 91 12.19 6.73 -25.07
C GLY A 91 11.79 8.08 -24.47
N GLN A 92 10.69 8.13 -23.70
CA GLN A 92 10.20 9.34 -23.07
C GLN A 92 10.71 9.47 -21.62
N THR A 93 10.76 10.69 -21.11
CA THR A 93 11.12 10.96 -19.72
C THR A 93 9.92 10.75 -18.80
N TRP A 94 10.02 9.81 -17.86
CA TRP A 94 9.08 9.71 -16.75
C TRP A 94 9.38 10.81 -15.74
N THR A 95 8.45 11.71 -15.45
CA THR A 95 8.66 12.81 -14.48
C THR A 95 7.87 12.63 -13.19
N ALA A 96 7.04 11.59 -13.07
CA ALA A 96 6.23 11.38 -11.86
C ALA A 96 7.08 11.07 -10.61
N TRP A 97 8.34 10.65 -10.76
CA TRP A 97 9.27 10.50 -9.64
C TRP A 97 9.71 11.86 -9.03
N LEU A 98 9.52 12.96 -9.76
CA LEU A 98 9.73 14.33 -9.26
C LEU A 98 8.49 14.88 -8.54
N ASP A 99 7.31 14.28 -8.73
CA ASP A 99 6.11 14.66 -8.00
C ASP A 99 6.18 14.08 -6.57
N PRO A 100 6.19 14.92 -5.52
CA PRO A 100 6.30 14.44 -4.14
C PRO A 100 5.16 13.53 -3.70
N TRP A 101 3.96 13.71 -4.25
CA TRP A 101 2.78 12.91 -3.92
C TRP A 101 2.82 11.56 -4.63
N ALA A 102 3.18 11.53 -5.91
CA ALA A 102 3.29 10.27 -6.65
C ALA A 102 4.44 9.41 -6.12
N PHE A 103 5.60 10.03 -5.86
CA PHE A 103 6.73 9.32 -5.23
C PHE A 103 6.43 8.93 -3.78
N GLY A 104 5.72 9.79 -3.03
CA GLY A 104 5.26 9.50 -1.68
C GLY A 104 4.30 8.30 -1.63
N ALA A 105 3.39 8.19 -2.60
CA ALA A 105 2.50 7.04 -2.75
C ALA A 105 3.29 5.75 -2.91
N LEU A 106 4.22 5.72 -3.88
CA LEU A 106 5.11 4.56 -4.11
C LEU A 106 5.82 4.12 -2.82
N LEU A 107 6.38 5.06 -2.06
CA LEU A 107 7.11 4.75 -0.84
C LEU A 107 6.18 4.17 0.23
N LEU A 108 4.99 4.78 0.42
CA LEU A 108 3.98 4.28 1.36
C LEU A 108 3.55 2.87 0.99
N ASP A 109 3.23 2.63 -0.28
CA ASP A 109 2.78 1.34 -0.78
C ASP A 109 3.85 0.25 -0.60
N ALA A 110 5.10 0.56 -0.92
CA ALA A 110 6.22 -0.35 -0.68
C ALA A 110 6.40 -0.67 0.82
N MET A 111 6.19 0.31 1.70
CA MET A 111 6.22 0.11 3.15
C MET A 111 5.03 -0.72 3.64
N VAL A 112 3.83 -0.51 3.09
CA VAL A 112 2.65 -1.34 3.39
C VAL A 112 2.96 -2.80 3.08
N VAL A 113 3.50 -3.10 1.87
CA VAL A 113 3.90 -4.46 1.48
C VAL A 113 4.89 -5.03 2.50
N ARG A 114 5.96 -4.30 2.79
CA ARG A 114 7.04 -4.77 3.67
C ARG A 114 6.53 -5.08 5.08
N ILE A 115 5.75 -4.18 5.67
CA ILE A 115 5.24 -4.33 7.05
C ILE A 115 4.17 -5.42 7.11
N ALA A 116 3.28 -5.50 6.11
CA ALA A 116 2.28 -6.55 6.03
C ALA A 116 2.91 -7.94 5.96
N VAL A 117 3.87 -8.15 5.05
CA VAL A 117 4.58 -9.43 4.89
C VAL A 117 5.41 -9.77 6.14
N PHE A 118 6.09 -8.80 6.72
CA PHE A 118 6.84 -9.00 7.96
C PHE A 118 5.93 -9.44 9.11
N THR A 119 4.78 -8.77 9.27
CA THR A 119 3.81 -9.09 10.32
C THR A 119 3.21 -10.47 10.08
N LEU A 120 2.88 -10.81 8.83
CA LEU A 120 2.34 -12.13 8.44
C LEU A 120 3.29 -13.26 8.84
N ARG A 121 4.56 -13.17 8.43
CA ARG A 121 5.58 -14.18 8.77
C ARG A 121 5.77 -14.36 10.27
N LYS A 122 5.57 -13.30 11.05
CA LYS A 122 5.67 -13.36 12.52
C LYS A 122 4.46 -14.06 13.15
N VAL A 123 3.27 -13.87 12.58
CA VAL A 123 2.05 -14.57 13.02
C VAL A 123 2.16 -16.07 12.68
N ASP A 124 2.60 -16.41 11.47
CA ASP A 124 2.73 -17.80 11.01
C ASP A 124 3.87 -18.57 11.73
N GLY A 125 4.95 -17.88 12.08
CA GLY A 125 6.11 -18.48 12.75
C GLY A 125 5.95 -18.73 14.26
N THR A 126 4.79 -18.41 14.85
CA THR A 126 4.52 -18.66 16.27
C THR A 126 3.93 -20.07 16.44
N PRO A 127 4.63 -21.03 17.07
CA PRO A 127 4.06 -22.36 17.25
C PRO A 127 2.80 -22.28 18.10
N THR A 128 1.69 -22.81 17.57
CA THR A 128 0.46 -23.03 18.34
C THR A 128 0.78 -23.98 19.48
N ARG A 129 0.83 -23.46 20.71
CA ARG A 129 0.85 -24.30 21.92
C ARG A 129 -0.53 -24.96 22.02
N THR A 130 -0.65 -26.15 21.43
CA THR A 130 -1.68 -27.14 21.74
C THR A 130 -1.25 -27.93 22.96
#